data_AF-A0A6F8YAW8-F1
#
_entry.id   AF-A0A6F8YAW8-F1
#
_cell.length_a   1.000
_cell.length_b   1.000
_cell.length_c   1.000
_cell.angle_alpha   90.00
_cell.angle_beta   90.00
_cell.angle_gamma   90.00
#
_symmetry.space_group_name_H-M   'P 1'
#
loop_
_entity.id
_entity.type
_entity.pdbx_description
1 polymer ?
#
loop_
_entity_poly.entity_id
_entity_poly.type
_entity_poly.pdbx_seq_one_letter_code
_entity_poly.pdbx_strand_id
1 'polypeptide(L)'
;MPVSKKRPTRAARSATRRGTYKADKDKGVALYHVMRADEDFETTADILFQIVKKASREFPGKPRYLFLDVEGHRNAAGGYDADAYELYSSFIPGYLGQFLTEIPLIGARARRDGQREDMPDHLVLSPGGTSEGRAERLGEQASRTGMPIWDADTGSTVHPDGTITPPAQAGSTEE
;
A
#
# COMPACT_ATOMS: atom_id res chain seq x y z
N MET A 1 61.59 -35.85 -14.58
CA MET A 1 60.16 -36.07 -14.27
C MET A 1 59.72 -35.05 -13.24
N PRO A 2 58.80 -34.12 -13.53
CA PRO A 2 58.35 -33.11 -12.56
C PRO A 2 57.18 -33.65 -11.70
N VAL A 3 57.30 -33.52 -10.38
CA VAL A 3 56.26 -33.87 -9.40
C VAL A 3 55.33 -32.69 -9.21
N SER A 4 54.07 -32.87 -9.59
CA SER A 4 52.99 -31.88 -9.46
C SER A 4 52.51 -31.78 -8.00
N LYS A 5 52.71 -30.64 -7.34
CA LYS A 5 52.19 -30.36 -5.99
C LYS A 5 50.79 -29.73 -6.10
N LYS A 6 49.77 -30.47 -5.67
CA LYS A 6 48.35 -30.05 -5.63
C LYS A 6 48.16 -28.84 -4.70
N ARG A 7 47.48 -27.80 -5.19
CA ARG A 7 46.96 -26.66 -4.40
C ARG A 7 45.83 -27.11 -3.47
N PRO A 8 45.76 -26.66 -2.20
CA PRO A 8 44.61 -26.95 -1.34
C PRO A 8 43.41 -26.07 -1.74
N THR A 9 42.27 -26.71 -2.01
CA THR A 9 40.99 -26.04 -2.27
C THR A 9 40.41 -25.49 -0.96
N ARG A 10 40.23 -24.17 -0.91
CA ARG A 10 39.63 -23.47 0.23
C ARG A 10 38.11 -23.64 0.15
N ALA A 11 37.55 -24.55 0.94
CA ALA A 11 36.12 -24.67 1.13
C ALA A 11 35.57 -23.37 1.74
N ALA A 12 34.83 -22.60 0.94
CA ALA A 12 34.12 -21.42 1.40
C ALA A 12 32.95 -21.89 2.29
N ARG A 13 33.15 -21.85 3.61
CA ARG A 13 32.04 -21.90 4.56
C ARG A 13 31.27 -20.58 4.44
N SER A 14 30.18 -20.61 3.68
CA SER A 14 29.14 -19.59 3.68
C SER A 14 28.48 -19.60 5.06
N ALA A 15 29.06 -18.84 5.99
CA ALA A 15 28.41 -18.51 7.24
C ALA A 15 27.33 -17.47 6.91
N THR A 16 26.08 -17.90 6.90
CA THR A 16 24.91 -17.01 6.97
C THR A 16 25.15 -16.02 8.10
N ARG A 17 25.49 -14.78 7.77
CA ARG A 17 25.52 -13.67 8.74
C ARG A 17 24.07 -13.37 9.11
N ARG A 18 23.50 -14.17 10.03
CA ARG A 18 22.36 -13.70 10.82
C ARG A 18 22.91 -12.61 11.72
N GLY A 19 22.85 -11.37 11.23
CA GLY A 19 23.18 -10.19 12.00
C GLY A 19 22.32 -10.19 13.26
N THR A 20 22.96 -10.27 14.41
CA THR A 20 22.33 -10.01 15.70
C THR A 20 22.09 -8.51 15.79
N TYR A 21 20.97 -8.04 15.22
CA TYR A 21 20.51 -6.68 15.48
C TYR A 21 20.20 -6.58 16.98
N LYS A 22 21.07 -5.92 17.74
CA LYS A 22 20.69 -5.40 19.06
C LYS A 22 19.54 -4.43 18.80
N ALA A 23 18.33 -4.86 19.15
CA ALA A 23 17.13 -4.03 19.05
C ALA A 23 17.33 -2.81 19.95
N ASP A 24 17.71 -1.70 19.33
CA ASP A 24 17.78 -0.39 19.98
C ASP A 24 16.39 -0.09 20.54
N LYS A 25 16.24 0.03 21.86
CA LYS A 25 14.93 0.08 22.52
C LYS A 25 14.12 1.31 22.08
N ASP A 26 14.78 2.33 21.55
CA ASP A 26 14.16 3.59 21.15
C ASP A 26 13.85 3.68 19.65
N LYS A 27 14.33 2.73 18.83
CA LYS A 27 14.05 2.71 17.39
C LYS A 27 12.82 1.87 17.08
N GLY A 28 11.96 2.39 16.20
CA GLY A 28 10.83 1.67 15.62
C GLY A 28 11.20 0.89 14.36
N VAL A 29 10.23 0.20 13.80
CA VAL A 29 10.36 -0.67 12.62
C VAL A 29 9.85 0.08 11.39
N ALA A 30 10.71 0.20 10.38
CA ALA A 30 10.31 0.70 9.06
C ALA A 30 9.80 -0.48 8.22
N LEU A 31 8.59 -0.34 7.69
CA LEU A 31 7.92 -1.31 6.82
C LEU A 31 7.85 -0.69 5.43
N TYR A 32 8.43 -1.34 4.43
CA TYR A 32 8.50 -0.82 3.07
C TYR A 32 7.90 -1.81 2.08
N HIS A 33 7.08 -1.30 1.17
CA HIS A 33 6.57 -2.04 0.02
C HIS A 33 6.45 -1.10 -1.19
N VAL A 34 6.54 -1.67 -2.38
CA VAL A 34 6.25 -0.99 -3.64
C VAL A 34 5.11 -1.75 -4.29
N MET A 35 3.96 -1.10 -4.44
CA MET A 35 2.88 -1.63 -5.27
C MET A 35 3.36 -1.63 -6.73
N ARG A 36 3.62 -2.82 -7.26
CA ARG A 36 4.14 -3.02 -8.62
C ARG A 36 3.01 -2.90 -9.63
N ALA A 37 3.36 -2.59 -10.87
CA ALA A 37 2.39 -2.44 -11.96
C ALA A 37 1.61 -3.74 -12.27
N ASP A 38 2.09 -4.89 -11.81
CA ASP A 38 1.44 -6.20 -11.92
C ASP A 38 0.75 -6.67 -10.64
N GLU A 39 0.74 -5.85 -9.57
CA GLU A 39 -0.05 -6.09 -8.37
C GLU A 39 -1.41 -5.39 -8.51
N ASP A 40 -2.48 -6.03 -8.05
CA ASP A 40 -3.79 -5.40 -7.87
C ASP A 40 -3.97 -4.99 -6.39
N PHE A 41 -5.13 -4.39 -6.08
CA PHE A 41 -5.49 -4.03 -4.72
C PHE A 41 -5.35 -5.22 -3.76
N GLU A 42 -5.96 -6.36 -4.08
CA GLU A 42 -6.01 -7.53 -3.22
C GLU A 42 -4.61 -8.08 -2.91
N THR A 43 -3.76 -8.18 -3.95
CA THR A 43 -2.39 -8.65 -3.84
C THR A 43 -1.57 -7.75 -2.92
N THR A 44 -1.60 -6.44 -3.17
CA THR A 44 -0.85 -5.49 -2.33
C THR A 44 -1.42 -5.43 -0.91
N ALA A 45 -2.75 -5.53 -0.73
CA ALA A 45 -3.39 -5.54 0.58
C ALA A 45 -2.95 -6.74 1.42
N ASP A 46 -2.87 -7.94 0.84
CA ASP A 46 -2.35 -9.12 1.55
C ASP A 46 -0.86 -8.97 1.86
N ILE A 47 -0.03 -8.49 0.92
CA ILE A 47 1.40 -8.26 1.16
C ILE A 47 1.61 -7.31 2.34
N LEU A 48 0.93 -6.17 2.35
CA LEU A 48 1.01 -5.21 3.44
C LEU A 48 0.56 -5.81 4.77
N PHE A 49 -0.53 -6.59 4.76
CA PHE A 49 -1.00 -7.33 5.93
C PHE A 49 0.09 -8.29 6.45
N GLN A 50 0.71 -9.10 5.60
CA GLN A 50 1.77 -10.03 6.02
C GLN A 50 3.00 -9.30 6.56
N ILE A 51 3.39 -8.17 5.96
CA ILE A 51 4.52 -7.35 6.44
C ILE A 51 4.25 -6.84 7.86
N VAL A 52 3.07 -6.27 8.11
CA VAL A 52 2.69 -5.76 9.43
C VAL A 52 2.57 -6.90 10.44
N LYS A 53 1.99 -8.04 10.05
CA LYS A 53 1.85 -9.24 10.89
C LYS A 53 3.19 -9.82 11.30
N LYS A 54 4.14 -9.86 10.37
CA LYS A 54 5.51 -10.29 10.67
C LYS A 54 6.18 -9.32 11.65
N ALA A 55 6.04 -8.01 11.42
CA ALA A 55 6.60 -7.00 12.30
C ALA A 55 5.98 -7.01 13.70
N SER A 56 4.69 -7.35 13.84
CA SER A 56 4.05 -7.48 15.15
C SER A 56 4.57 -8.66 15.95
N ARG A 57 4.85 -9.78 15.28
CA ARG A 57 5.41 -10.99 15.89
C ARG A 57 6.89 -10.83 16.26
N GLU A 58 7.68 -10.22 15.37
CA GLU A 58 9.14 -10.07 15.58
C GLU A 58 9.48 -8.92 16.53
N PHE A 59 8.66 -7.85 16.53
CA PHE A 59 8.91 -6.62 17.28
C PHE A 59 7.62 -6.13 17.98
N PRO A 60 7.11 -6.87 18.97
CA PRO A 60 5.90 -6.47 19.70
C PRO A 60 6.14 -5.15 20.45
N GLY A 61 5.16 -4.25 20.39
CA GLY A 61 5.20 -2.93 21.05
C GLY A 61 6.15 -1.91 20.43
N LYS A 62 6.90 -2.28 19.37
CA LYS A 62 7.77 -1.34 18.66
C LYS A 62 6.96 -0.49 17.68
N PRO A 63 7.14 0.84 17.64
CA PRO A 63 6.45 1.69 16.68
C PRO A 63 6.66 1.22 15.24
N ARG A 64 5.58 1.11 14.46
CA ARG A 64 5.62 0.67 13.04
C ARG A 64 5.31 1.81 12.09
N TYR A 65 6.21 2.04 11.15
CA TYR A 65 6.13 3.12 10.16
C TYR A 65 6.01 2.51 8.76
N LEU A 66 4.88 2.69 8.09
CA LEU A 66 4.67 2.18 6.74
C LEU A 66 5.11 3.21 5.68
N PHE A 67 5.90 2.74 4.73
CA PHE A 67 6.37 3.44 3.54
C PHE A 67 5.85 2.65 2.33
N LEU A 68 5.10 3.30 1.46
CA LEU A 68 4.50 2.68 0.28
C LEU A 68 4.82 3.54 -0.93
N ASP A 69 5.45 2.94 -1.93
CA ASP A 69 5.59 3.51 -3.27
C ASP A 69 4.64 2.80 -4.23
N VAL A 70 4.33 3.44 -5.36
CA VAL A 70 3.37 2.92 -6.34
C VAL A 70 3.91 3.10 -7.76
N GLU A 71 4.04 1.99 -8.47
CA GLU A 71 4.52 1.88 -9.85
C GLU A 71 3.38 1.52 -10.80
N GLY A 72 3.26 2.20 -11.94
CA GLY A 72 2.28 1.86 -13.00
C GLY A 72 0.82 2.27 -12.74
N HIS A 73 0.35 2.21 -11.49
CA HIS A 73 -1.04 2.51 -11.11
C HIS A 73 -1.42 3.97 -11.29
N ARG A 74 -1.73 4.34 -12.53
CA ARG A 74 -2.13 5.69 -12.91
C ARG A 74 -3.34 5.63 -13.83
N ASN A 75 -4.32 6.49 -13.54
CA ASN A 75 -5.46 6.69 -14.42
C ASN A 75 -5.11 7.66 -15.56
N ALA A 76 -6.04 7.82 -16.50
CA ALA A 76 -5.87 8.69 -17.67
C ALA A 76 -5.66 10.17 -17.32
N ALA A 77 -6.04 10.59 -16.11
CA ALA A 77 -5.85 11.95 -15.60
C ALA A 77 -4.49 12.16 -14.89
N GLY A 78 -3.65 11.12 -14.82
CA GLY A 78 -2.35 11.14 -14.14
C GLY A 78 -2.43 10.97 -12.62
N GLY A 79 -3.62 10.75 -12.05
CA GLY A 79 -3.83 10.36 -10.65
C GLY A 79 -3.65 8.86 -10.45
N TYR A 80 -3.84 8.37 -9.22
CA TYR A 80 -3.91 6.92 -8.95
C TYR A 80 -5.17 6.30 -9.59
N ASP A 81 -5.05 5.08 -10.10
CA ASP A 81 -6.20 4.26 -10.51
C ASP A 81 -7.00 3.77 -9.29
N ALA A 82 -8.08 3.00 -9.49
CA ALA A 82 -8.88 2.51 -8.37
C ALA A 82 -8.09 1.66 -7.39
N ASP A 83 -7.20 0.78 -7.85
CA ASP A 83 -6.51 -0.16 -6.97
C ASP A 83 -5.63 0.60 -5.96
N ALA A 84 -4.77 1.49 -6.47
CA ALA A 84 -3.92 2.31 -5.62
C ALA A 84 -4.75 3.31 -4.78
N TYR A 85 -5.83 3.85 -5.33
CA TYR A 85 -6.71 4.76 -4.59
C TYR A 85 -7.43 4.07 -3.44
N GLU A 86 -7.94 2.86 -3.63
CA GLU A 86 -8.63 2.07 -2.59
C GLU A 86 -7.68 1.74 -1.43
N LEU A 87 -6.43 1.42 -1.75
CA LEU A 87 -5.36 1.24 -0.77
C LEU A 87 -5.19 2.47 0.13
N TYR A 88 -5.01 3.66 -0.47
CA TYR A 88 -4.73 4.88 0.28
C TYR A 88 -5.96 5.50 0.96
N SER A 89 -7.14 5.42 0.35
CA SER A 89 -8.36 6.07 0.84
C SER A 89 -9.12 5.23 1.85
N SER A 90 -9.03 3.90 1.76
CA SER A 90 -9.89 2.99 2.50
C SER A 90 -9.10 1.97 3.31
N PHE A 91 -8.31 1.10 2.66
CA PHE A 91 -7.70 -0.04 3.34
C PHE A 91 -6.66 0.35 4.40
N ILE A 92 -5.69 1.20 4.04
CA ILE A 92 -4.65 1.66 4.95
C ILE A 92 -5.23 2.46 6.13
N PRO A 93 -6.01 3.53 5.90
CA PRO A 93 -6.53 4.33 7.00
C PRO A 93 -7.61 3.60 7.81
N GLY A 94 -8.49 2.84 7.16
CA GLY A 94 -9.68 2.23 7.77
C GLY A 94 -9.44 0.86 8.40
N TYR A 95 -8.54 0.04 7.84
CA TYR A 95 -8.24 -1.29 8.38
C TYR A 95 -6.81 -1.40 8.90
N LEU A 96 -5.80 -1.23 8.05
CA LEU A 96 -4.44 -1.63 8.38
C LEU A 96 -3.82 -0.79 9.49
N GLY A 97 -4.00 0.52 9.46
CA GLY A 97 -3.17 1.36 10.30
C GLY A 97 -3.62 1.48 11.76
N GLN A 98 -4.64 0.72 12.21
CA GLN A 98 -4.79 0.47 13.65
C GLN A 98 -3.61 -0.34 14.21
N PHE A 99 -2.86 -1.03 13.35
CA PHE A 99 -1.67 -1.79 13.68
C PHE A 99 -0.36 -1.01 13.41
N LEU A 100 -0.46 0.26 12.99
CA LEU A 100 0.65 1.12 12.60
C LEU A 100 0.72 2.36 13.48
N THR A 101 1.92 2.85 13.76
CA THR A 101 2.14 4.15 14.41
C THR A 101 2.06 5.29 13.40
N GLU A 102 2.48 5.07 12.16
CA GLU A 102 2.41 6.06 11.10
C GLU A 102 2.00 5.41 9.79
N ILE A 103 1.02 6.02 9.13
CA ILE A 103 0.52 5.57 7.83
C ILE A 103 0.89 6.55 6.73
N PRO A 104 1.17 6.06 5.51
CA PRO A 104 1.22 6.91 4.33
C PRO A 104 -0.20 7.31 3.93
N LEU A 105 -0.36 8.57 3.54
CA LEU A 105 -1.56 9.12 2.91
C LEU A 105 -1.16 9.74 1.57
N ILE A 106 -2.13 10.03 0.71
CA ILE A 106 -1.87 10.75 -0.54
C ILE A 106 -1.28 12.13 -0.20
N GLY A 107 0.00 12.32 -0.52
CA GLY A 107 0.75 13.57 -0.30
C GLY A 107 1.08 13.88 1.17
N ALA A 108 0.80 12.99 2.11
CA ALA A 108 0.97 13.27 3.54
C ALA A 108 1.26 12.00 4.36
N ARG A 109 1.39 12.18 5.68
CA ARG A 109 1.45 11.09 6.64
C ARG A 109 0.63 11.43 7.88
N ALA A 110 0.06 10.41 8.48
CA ALA A 110 -0.66 10.54 9.74
C ALA A 110 -0.03 9.65 10.80
N ARG A 111 0.32 10.26 11.94
CA ARG A 111 0.69 9.54 13.16
C ARG A 111 -0.57 9.14 13.90
N ARG A 112 -0.56 7.95 14.49
CA ARG A 112 -1.62 7.44 15.34
C ARG A 112 -1.09 7.10 16.73
N ASP A 113 -1.88 7.45 17.74
CA ASP A 113 -1.60 7.10 19.12
C ASP A 113 -2.19 5.72 19.42
N GLY A 114 -1.34 4.80 19.86
CA GLY A 114 -1.73 3.42 20.16
C GLY A 114 -1.83 2.56 18.90
N GLN A 115 -0.80 1.74 18.68
CA GLN A 115 -0.89 0.63 17.73
C GLN A 115 -1.42 -0.62 18.43
N ARG A 116 -2.26 -1.38 17.75
CA ARG A 116 -2.74 -2.69 18.19
C ARG A 116 -1.72 -3.79 17.91
N GLU A 117 -1.75 -4.83 18.74
CA GLU A 117 -0.87 -6.01 18.62
C GLU A 117 -1.66 -7.30 18.31
N ASP A 118 -2.98 -7.27 18.48
CA ASP A 118 -3.90 -8.37 18.26
C ASP A 118 -4.33 -8.48 16.80
N MET A 119 -3.34 -8.58 15.93
CA MET A 119 -3.56 -8.71 14.50
C MET A 119 -4.17 -10.09 14.17
N PRO A 120 -5.20 -10.17 13.30
CA PRO A 120 -5.86 -11.42 12.98
C PRO A 120 -4.93 -12.38 12.22
N ASP A 121 -5.32 -13.65 12.12
CA ASP A 121 -4.49 -14.64 11.44
C ASP A 121 -4.56 -14.57 9.92
N HIS A 122 -5.69 -14.15 9.37
CA HIS A 122 -5.89 -14.05 7.94
C HIS A 122 -6.60 -12.74 7.62
N LEU A 123 -6.24 -12.14 6.49
CA LEU A 123 -6.99 -11.05 5.91
C LEU A 123 -8.19 -11.65 5.18
N VAL A 124 -9.39 -11.12 5.45
CA VAL A 124 -10.60 -11.48 4.72
C VAL A 124 -11.07 -10.22 3.99
N LEU A 125 -10.88 -10.22 2.67
CA LEU A 125 -11.42 -9.19 1.80
C LEU A 125 -12.81 -9.63 1.35
N SER A 126 -13.81 -8.81 1.63
CA SER A 126 -15.12 -9.00 0.99
C SER A 126 -15.00 -8.46 -0.44
N PRO A 127 -15.62 -9.11 -1.45
CA PRO A 127 -15.70 -8.56 -2.80
C PRO A 127 -16.34 -7.17 -2.74
N GLY A 128 -15.50 -6.14 -2.76
CA GLY A 128 -15.90 -4.76 -2.64
C GLY A 128 -16.34 -4.25 -3.98
N GLY A 129 -17.49 -4.71 -4.47
CA GLY A 129 -18.14 -4.26 -5.70
C GLY A 129 -17.20 -4.14 -6.90
N THR A 130 -17.15 -5.20 -7.71
CA THR A 130 -16.66 -5.17 -9.09
C THR A 130 -16.99 -3.86 -9.80
N SER A 131 -16.14 -3.45 -10.73
CA SER A 131 -16.34 -2.27 -11.59
C SER A 131 -17.72 -2.24 -12.28
N GLU A 132 -18.36 -3.40 -12.49
CA GLU A 132 -19.77 -3.50 -12.90
C GLU A 132 -20.71 -2.81 -11.89
N GLY A 133 -21.43 -1.78 -12.35
CA GLY A 133 -22.34 -0.99 -11.52
C GLY A 133 -21.67 0.08 -10.65
N ARG A 134 -20.36 0.33 -10.78
CA ARG A 134 -19.66 1.39 -10.04
C ARG A 134 -20.23 2.78 -10.33
N ALA A 135 -20.43 3.11 -11.62
CA ALA A 135 -20.97 4.41 -12.01
C ALA A 135 -22.37 4.66 -11.41
N GLU A 136 -23.20 3.63 -11.36
CA GLU A 136 -24.52 3.66 -10.74
C GLU A 136 -24.42 3.88 -9.22
N ARG A 137 -23.54 3.13 -8.53
CA ARG A 137 -23.26 3.32 -7.09
C ARG A 137 -22.71 4.71 -6.76
N LEU A 138 -21.81 5.25 -7.57
CA LEU A 138 -21.26 6.60 -7.39
C LEU A 138 -22.35 7.66 -7.60
N GLY A 139 -23.24 7.46 -8.58
CA GLY A 139 -24.43 8.29 -8.79
C GLY A 139 -25.38 8.24 -7.60
N GLU A 140 -25.77 7.05 -7.14
CA GLU A 140 -26.60 6.85 -5.96
C GLU A 140 -25.97 7.47 -4.71
N GLN A 141 -24.66 7.33 -4.53
CA GLN A 141 -23.93 7.93 -3.42
C GLN A 141 -23.93 9.45 -3.50
N ALA A 142 -23.69 10.04 -4.68
CA ALA A 142 -23.73 11.48 -4.89
C ALA A 142 -25.13 12.04 -4.62
N SER A 143 -26.17 11.39 -5.14
CA SER A 143 -27.56 11.77 -4.89
C SER A 143 -27.93 11.64 -3.41
N ARG A 144 -27.46 10.58 -2.73
CA ARG A 144 -27.75 10.34 -1.30
C ARG A 144 -27.06 11.35 -0.38
N THR A 145 -25.82 11.74 -0.69
CA THR A 145 -25.06 12.70 0.14
C THR A 145 -25.32 14.15 -0.24
N GLY A 146 -25.85 14.40 -1.45
CA GLY A 146 -25.96 15.73 -2.03
C GLY A 146 -24.60 16.34 -2.38
N MET A 147 -23.53 15.53 -2.43
CA MET A 147 -22.16 15.98 -2.70
C MET A 147 -21.60 15.29 -3.95
N PRO A 148 -20.77 15.99 -4.74
CA PRO A 148 -20.06 15.37 -5.86
C PRO A 148 -19.11 14.26 -5.36
N ILE A 149 -19.04 13.15 -6.10
CA ILE A 149 -18.18 12.01 -5.82
C ILE A 149 -17.16 11.86 -6.94
N TRP A 150 -15.88 11.83 -6.57
CA TRP A 150 -14.79 11.62 -7.52
C TRP A 150 -14.63 10.13 -7.86
N ASP A 151 -14.56 9.81 -9.15
CA ASP A 151 -14.31 8.47 -9.68
C ASP A 151 -12.82 8.28 -9.95
N ALA A 152 -12.20 7.37 -9.20
CA ALA A 152 -10.76 7.11 -9.27
C ALA A 152 -10.30 6.49 -10.60
N ASP A 153 -11.15 5.72 -11.27
CA ASP A 153 -10.78 5.02 -12.51
C ASP A 153 -10.71 5.98 -13.70
N THR A 154 -11.71 6.86 -13.80
CA THR A 154 -11.81 7.81 -14.91
C THR A 154 -11.21 9.17 -14.59
N GLY A 155 -10.98 9.46 -13.30
CA GLY A 155 -10.65 10.81 -12.82
C GLY A 155 -11.81 11.81 -12.91
N SER A 156 -13.00 11.35 -13.29
CA SER A 156 -14.21 12.17 -13.44
C SER A 156 -14.88 12.43 -12.09
N THR A 157 -15.76 13.42 -12.02
CA THR A 157 -16.60 13.69 -10.84
C THR A 157 -18.06 13.47 -11.20
N VAL A 158 -18.74 12.60 -10.46
CA VAL A 158 -20.18 12.34 -10.56
C VAL A 158 -20.92 13.26 -9.60
N HIS A 159 -21.84 14.07 -10.11
CA HIS A 159 -22.62 15.02 -9.32
C HIS A 159 -23.95 14.43 -8.84
N PRO A 160 -24.59 15.01 -7.81
CA PRO A 160 -25.86 14.52 -7.27
C PRO A 160 -27.02 14.49 -8.27
N ASP A 161 -26.94 15.32 -9.32
CA ASP A 161 -27.91 15.41 -10.42
C ASP A 161 -27.65 14.38 -11.55
N GLY A 162 -26.66 13.50 -11.37
CA GLY A 162 -26.26 12.50 -12.34
C GLY A 162 -25.34 13.02 -13.44
N THR A 163 -24.97 14.30 -13.43
CA THR A 163 -23.99 14.82 -14.40
C THR A 163 -22.58 14.33 -14.06
N ILE A 164 -21.78 14.09 -15.09
CA ILE A 164 -20.38 13.63 -14.95
C ILE A 164 -19.48 14.72 -15.51
N THR A 165 -18.63 15.29 -14.65
CA THR A 165 -17.55 16.19 -15.08
C THR A 165 -16.31 15.36 -15.37
N PRO A 166 -15.80 15.34 -16.61
CA PRO A 166 -14.57 14.61 -16.94
C PRO A 166 -13.37 15.17 -16.15
N PRO A 167 -12.27 14.41 -16.02
CA PRO A 167 -11.06 14.93 -15.39
C PRO A 167 -10.63 16.24 -16.07
N ALA A 168 -10.27 17.24 -15.27
CA ALA A 168 -9.72 18.48 -15.80
C ALA A 168 -8.47 18.15 -16.61
N GLN A 169 -8.50 18.39 -17.92
CA GLN A 169 -7.29 18.27 -18.75
C GLN A 169 -6.28 19.29 -18.22
N ALA A 170 -5.12 18.81 -17.78
CA ALA A 170 -4.01 19.69 -17.43
C ALA A 170 -3.70 20.56 -18.66
N GLY A 171 -3.81 21.87 -18.47
CA GLY A 171 -3.87 22.90 -19.52
C GLY A 171 -2.98 22.67 -20.74
N SER A 172 -3.63 22.62 -21.90
CA SER A 172 -3.12 23.20 -23.13
C SER A 172 -3.05 24.72 -22.93
N THR A 173 -1.95 25.21 -22.37
CA THR A 173 -1.60 26.62 -22.53
C THR A 173 -0.69 26.71 -23.76
N GLU A 174 -1.29 26.72 -24.94
CA GLU A 174 -0.65 27.31 -26.12
C GLU A 174 -0.99 28.80 -26.10
N GLU A 175 0.00 29.64 -25.79
CA GLU A 175 0.14 30.98 -26.36
C GLU A 175 1.61 31.24 -26.67
#